data_AF-A0A939A107-F1
#
_entry.id   AF-A0A939A107-F1
#
_cell.length_a   1.000
_cell.length_b   1.000
_cell.length_c   1.000
_cell.angle_alpha   90.00
_cell.angle_beta   90.00
_cell.angle_gamma   90.00
#
_symmetry.space_group_name_H-M   'P 1'
#
loop_
_entity.id
_entity.type
_entity.pdbx_description
1 polymer ?
#
loop_
_entity_poly.entity_id
_entity_poly.type
_entity_poly.pdbx_seq_one_letter_code
_entity_poly.pdbx_strand_id
1 'polypeptide(L)'
;MKNNKLQKGITYTRLTATTVSLLLTLTTYTSTAAAQSLDQNKPAPLHPGLNSSVADSFIGSHFYYFVAGPGDVKVTVNFSSMGLLGNPTKAKIGVYLYDEKGNVLVHKDVTSNGASEQLILPGNLERKIKLTLRIQPPPQGLLRSGGNYDVQVTGAVQYDTNAPSEKQDPIVKTYQLMVGVTDLFEGGAARFSSNGTLKLADGNTGTWELFDPEAKIYVVKIKGYIYNLKLRPGIGLVDTSDVNSIIFKEVR
;
A
#
# COMPACT_ATOMS: atom_id res chain seq x y z
N MET A 1 -16.25 66.73 57.24
CA MET A 1 -16.44 67.99 56.48
C MET A 1 -15.26 68.18 55.54
N LYS A 2 -15.55 68.44 54.24
CA LYS A 2 -14.66 69.00 53.19
C LYS A 2 -13.50 68.08 52.72
N ASN A 3 -13.64 67.44 51.55
CA ASN A 3 -13.27 67.94 50.19
C ASN A 3 -11.79 67.65 49.86
N ASN A 4 -11.37 67.28 48.66
CA ASN A 4 -11.97 66.78 47.43
C ASN A 4 -10.78 66.47 46.48
N LYS A 5 -10.98 65.52 45.57
CA LYS A 5 -10.37 65.48 44.22
C LYS A 5 -8.85 65.36 44.08
N LEU A 6 -8.42 64.18 43.65
CA LEU A 6 -7.72 64.08 42.36
C LEU A 6 -8.16 62.79 41.66
N GLN A 7 -8.99 63.00 40.64
CA GLN A 7 -9.44 62.01 39.66
C GLN A 7 -8.32 61.73 38.66
N LYS A 8 -8.27 60.47 38.20
CA LYS A 8 -8.03 59.97 36.83
C LYS A 8 -7.21 58.67 36.92
N GLY A 9 -7.60 57.52 36.39
CA GLY A 9 -8.71 57.22 35.51
C GLY A 9 -9.11 55.75 35.67
N ILE A 10 -10.42 55.55 35.59
CA ILE A 10 -11.09 54.27 35.37
C ILE A 10 -10.69 53.78 33.97
N THR A 11 -10.26 52.54 33.82
CA THR A 11 -11.00 51.56 32.99
C THR A 11 -10.51 50.16 33.35
N TYR A 12 -11.47 49.39 33.87
CA TYR A 12 -11.37 48.00 34.26
C TYR A 12 -11.27 47.07 33.03
N THR A 13 -10.89 45.83 33.36
CA THR A 13 -11.30 44.56 32.71
C THR A 13 -10.48 44.13 31.51
N ARG A 14 -9.56 43.17 31.73
CA ARG A 14 -9.75 41.78 31.28
C ARG A 14 -9.05 40.82 32.25
N LEU A 15 -9.84 40.07 33.01
CA LEU A 15 -9.42 38.78 33.55
C LEU A 15 -9.18 37.85 32.36
N THR A 16 -7.99 37.28 32.23
CA THR A 16 -7.78 36.07 31.45
C THR A 16 -7.06 35.06 32.34
N ALA A 17 -7.86 34.24 33.00
CA ALA A 17 -7.44 32.99 33.61
C ALA A 17 -8.43 31.93 33.17
N THR A 18 -8.03 31.07 32.22
CA THR A 18 -8.56 29.71 32.08
C THR A 18 -7.64 28.87 31.21
N THR A 19 -6.77 28.13 31.90
CA THR A 19 -6.60 26.67 31.84
C THR A 19 -6.85 25.94 30.51
N VAL A 20 -5.75 25.46 29.95
CA VAL A 20 -5.50 24.19 29.24
C VAL A 20 -6.67 23.18 29.23
N SER A 21 -7.10 22.74 28.03
CA SER A 21 -7.43 21.33 27.76
C SER A 21 -7.77 21.02 26.28
N LEU A 22 -7.26 19.84 25.87
CA LEU A 22 -7.63 18.98 24.75
C LEU A 22 -7.36 19.43 23.30
N LEU A 23 -6.09 19.27 22.91
CA LEU A 23 -5.72 19.02 21.52
C LEU A 23 -6.22 17.62 21.13
N LEU A 24 -7.37 17.53 20.46
CA LEU A 24 -7.88 16.29 19.88
C LEU A 24 -7.05 15.99 18.61
N THR A 25 -5.89 15.35 18.77
CA THR A 25 -5.11 14.84 17.65
C THR A 25 -5.90 13.74 16.94
N LEU A 26 -6.51 14.10 15.82
CA LEU A 26 -7.09 13.19 14.85
C LEU A 26 -5.93 12.42 14.19
N THR A 27 -5.46 11.34 14.81
CA THR A 27 -4.51 10.42 14.19
C THR A 27 -5.22 9.69 13.06
N THR A 28 -5.03 10.17 11.84
CA THR A 28 -5.36 9.41 10.64
C THR A 28 -4.52 8.14 10.64
N TYR A 29 -5.19 6.99 10.68
CA TYR A 29 -4.57 5.69 10.52
C TYR A 29 -4.00 5.60 9.10
N THR A 30 -2.73 5.96 8.93
CA THR A 30 -1.94 5.56 7.77
C THR A 30 -1.57 4.10 7.96
N SER A 31 -2.45 3.20 7.52
CA SER A 31 -2.15 1.77 7.46
C SER A 31 -1.16 1.52 6.32
N THR A 32 0.11 1.32 6.65
CA THR A 32 1.12 0.84 5.69
C THR A 32 0.93 -0.66 5.50
N ALA A 33 0.71 -1.06 4.25
CA ALA A 33 0.44 -2.45 3.90
C ALA A 33 1.62 -3.38 4.16
N ALA A 34 1.37 -4.53 4.78
CA ALA A 34 2.29 -5.65 4.74
C ALA A 34 2.54 -6.02 3.26
N ALA A 35 3.79 -6.23 2.90
CA ALA A 35 4.19 -6.61 1.54
C ALA A 35 3.43 -7.87 1.10
N GLN A 36 2.83 -7.83 -0.09
CA GLN A 36 2.17 -8.98 -0.72
C GLN A 36 3.11 -10.20 -0.77
N SER A 37 2.62 -11.40 -0.45
CA SER A 37 3.39 -12.64 -0.58
C SER A 37 3.02 -13.39 -1.86
N LEU A 38 4.03 -13.95 -2.55
CA LEU A 38 3.83 -14.87 -3.67
C LEU A 38 3.96 -16.34 -3.25
N ASP A 39 4.29 -16.59 -1.98
CA ASP A 39 4.45 -17.93 -1.41
C ASP A 39 3.19 -18.31 -0.62
N GLN A 40 2.48 -19.33 -1.09
CA GLN A 40 1.29 -19.86 -0.44
C GLN A 40 1.55 -20.32 0.99
N ASN A 41 2.75 -20.83 1.29
CA ASN A 41 3.08 -21.36 2.61
C ASN A 41 3.48 -20.26 3.60
N LYS A 42 3.75 -19.05 3.08
CA LYS A 42 4.11 -17.86 3.86
C LYS A 42 3.24 -16.68 3.43
N PRO A 43 1.91 -16.75 3.60
CA PRO A 43 1.02 -15.68 3.20
C PRO A 43 1.30 -14.41 4.00
N ALA A 44 1.07 -13.25 3.41
CA ALA A 44 1.23 -11.97 4.08
C ALA A 44 0.03 -11.66 5.00
N PRO A 45 0.23 -11.09 6.19
CA PRO A 45 -0.89 -10.69 7.04
C PRO A 45 -1.66 -9.54 6.38
N LEU A 46 -2.98 -9.63 6.33
CA LEU A 46 -3.79 -8.45 6.07
C LEU A 46 -3.70 -7.49 7.26
N HIS A 47 -3.86 -6.20 6.98
CA HIS A 47 -4.00 -5.17 8.01
C HIS A 47 -5.42 -4.59 8.00
N PRO A 48 -5.83 -3.88 9.08
CA PRO A 48 -7.08 -3.14 9.09
C PRO A 48 -7.14 -2.13 7.93
N GLY A 49 -8.29 -2.04 7.27
CA GLY A 49 -8.51 -1.12 6.15
C GLY A 49 -8.25 -1.75 4.78
N LEU A 50 -7.91 -0.90 3.79
CA LEU A 50 -7.70 -1.31 2.41
C LEU A 50 -6.28 -1.85 2.21
N ASN A 51 -6.19 -3.08 1.70
CA ASN A 51 -4.94 -3.72 1.32
C ASN A 51 -4.86 -3.69 -0.22
N SER A 52 -4.06 -2.78 -0.77
CA SER A 52 -4.01 -2.49 -2.21
C SER A 52 -2.81 -3.11 -2.91
N SER A 53 -3.00 -3.65 -4.11
CA SER A 53 -1.92 -4.22 -4.92
C SER A 53 -2.32 -4.32 -6.41
N VAL A 54 -1.43 -4.88 -7.24
CA VAL A 54 -1.63 -5.08 -8.68
C VAL A 54 -1.58 -6.57 -8.97
N ALA A 55 -2.69 -7.14 -9.43
CA ALA A 55 -2.71 -8.48 -9.98
C ALA A 55 -2.13 -8.43 -11.39
N ASP A 56 -1.14 -9.27 -11.68
CA ASP A 56 -0.44 -9.27 -12.96
C ASP A 56 -0.13 -10.70 -13.40
N SER A 57 -0.55 -11.02 -14.62
CA SER A 57 -0.35 -12.31 -15.27
C SER A 57 1.10 -12.82 -15.19
N PHE A 58 2.12 -11.94 -15.24
CA PHE A 58 3.54 -12.34 -15.24
C PHE A 58 4.18 -12.45 -13.85
N ILE A 59 3.47 -12.10 -12.78
CA ILE A 59 4.00 -12.11 -11.41
C ILE A 59 3.58 -13.38 -10.67
N GLY A 60 2.30 -13.77 -10.77
CA GLY A 60 1.75 -14.92 -10.06
C GLY A 60 0.69 -14.52 -9.02
N SER A 61 0.23 -15.50 -8.25
CA SER A 61 -0.83 -15.29 -7.26
C SER A 61 -0.31 -14.60 -6.01
N HIS A 62 -1.11 -13.71 -5.44
CA HIS A 62 -0.81 -13.08 -4.16
C HIS A 62 -1.54 -13.81 -3.04
N PHE A 63 -0.86 -14.04 -1.93
CA PHE A 63 -1.36 -14.80 -0.78
C PHE A 63 -1.35 -13.93 0.47
N TYR A 64 -2.50 -13.86 1.11
CA TYR A 64 -2.70 -13.14 2.36
C TYR A 64 -3.36 -14.04 3.41
N TYR A 65 -3.24 -13.70 4.69
CA TYR A 65 -4.02 -14.35 5.74
C TYR A 65 -4.67 -13.34 6.68
N PHE A 66 -5.75 -13.77 7.29
CA PHE A 66 -6.41 -13.10 8.41
C PHE A 66 -7.04 -14.16 9.32
N VAL A 67 -7.33 -13.79 10.56
CA VAL A 67 -7.99 -14.69 11.50
C VAL A 67 -9.42 -14.23 11.68
N ALA A 68 -10.37 -15.06 11.32
CA ALA A 68 -11.79 -14.78 11.44
C ALA A 68 -12.34 -15.43 12.71
N GLY A 69 -13.12 -14.72 13.49
CA GLY A 69 -13.79 -15.19 14.72
C GLY A 69 -15.24 -15.60 14.47
N PRO A 70 -15.93 -16.13 15.50
CA PRO A 70 -17.34 -16.41 15.41
C PRO A 70 -18.16 -15.15 15.10
N GLY A 71 -19.14 -15.26 14.19
CA GLY A 71 -20.02 -14.18 13.75
C GLY A 71 -19.83 -13.78 12.29
N ASP A 72 -20.35 -12.60 11.95
CA ASP A 72 -20.34 -12.09 10.58
C ASP A 72 -18.97 -11.60 10.15
N VAL A 73 -18.54 -12.02 8.97
CA VAL A 73 -17.29 -11.65 8.32
C VAL A 73 -17.60 -11.31 6.87
N LYS A 74 -16.99 -10.24 6.37
CA LYS A 74 -17.17 -9.81 4.99
C LYS A 74 -15.83 -9.50 4.35
N VAL A 75 -15.53 -10.18 3.26
CA VAL A 75 -14.38 -9.89 2.39
C VAL A 75 -14.90 -9.11 1.18
N THR A 76 -14.40 -7.90 0.99
CA THR A 76 -14.68 -7.08 -0.19
C THR A 76 -13.41 -7.01 -1.04
N VAL A 77 -13.55 -7.29 -2.34
CA VAL A 77 -12.50 -7.14 -3.33
C VAL A 77 -12.98 -6.17 -4.41
N ASN A 78 -12.26 -5.06 -4.60
CA ASN A 78 -12.46 -4.18 -5.74
C ASN A 78 -11.37 -4.48 -6.77
N PHE A 79 -11.72 -4.55 -8.06
CA PHE A 79 -10.77 -4.84 -9.13
C PHE A 79 -11.02 -3.92 -10.33
N SER A 80 -9.98 -3.20 -10.75
CA SER A 80 -9.96 -2.38 -11.96
C SER A 80 -8.87 -2.90 -12.88
N SER A 81 -9.28 -3.42 -14.04
CA SER A 81 -8.38 -3.96 -15.04
C SER A 81 -7.53 -2.88 -15.69
N MET A 82 -6.27 -3.21 -15.99
CA MET A 82 -5.39 -2.30 -16.73
C MET A 82 -5.77 -2.29 -18.21
N GLY A 83 -5.72 -1.09 -18.82
CA GLY A 83 -5.88 -0.95 -20.26
C GLY A 83 -4.60 -1.29 -21.02
N LEU A 84 -4.76 -1.57 -22.31
CA LEU A 84 -3.68 -1.76 -23.27
C LEU A 84 -3.72 -0.60 -24.27
N LEU A 85 -2.61 0.13 -24.40
CA LEU A 85 -2.46 1.27 -25.32
C LEU A 85 -3.60 2.32 -25.18
N GLY A 86 -3.99 2.62 -23.93
CA GLY A 86 -5.04 3.59 -23.62
C GLY A 86 -6.48 3.07 -23.75
N ASN A 87 -6.68 1.84 -24.20
CA ASN A 87 -8.01 1.25 -24.31
C ASN A 87 -8.32 0.35 -23.10
N PRO A 88 -9.50 0.46 -22.48
CA PRO A 88 -9.91 -0.44 -21.40
C PRO A 88 -9.92 -1.88 -21.93
N THR A 89 -9.33 -2.79 -21.18
CA THR A 89 -9.19 -4.19 -21.59
C THR A 89 -9.83 -5.10 -20.55
N LYS A 90 -10.61 -6.07 -21.00
CA LYS A 90 -11.23 -7.04 -20.09
C LYS A 90 -10.16 -7.89 -19.40
N ALA A 91 -10.16 -7.90 -18.08
CA ALA A 91 -9.36 -8.84 -17.30
C ALA A 91 -10.19 -9.49 -16.20
N LYS A 92 -9.78 -10.68 -15.77
CA LYS A 92 -10.45 -11.47 -14.75
C LYS A 92 -9.44 -11.98 -13.74
N ILE A 93 -9.69 -11.75 -12.46
CA ILE A 93 -8.91 -12.34 -11.36
C ILE A 93 -9.77 -13.35 -10.61
N GLY A 94 -9.12 -14.39 -10.09
CA GLY A 94 -9.73 -15.37 -9.20
C GLY A 94 -9.49 -14.99 -7.74
N VAL A 95 -10.52 -15.12 -6.90
CA VAL A 95 -10.47 -14.88 -5.47
C VAL A 95 -10.81 -16.17 -4.76
N TYR A 96 -9.84 -16.70 -4.01
CA TYR A 96 -9.98 -17.95 -3.27
C TYR A 96 -9.80 -17.72 -1.77
N LEU A 97 -10.62 -18.40 -0.97
CA LEU A 97 -10.41 -18.53 0.47
C LEU A 97 -10.11 -19.99 0.79
N TYR A 98 -9.00 -20.22 1.49
CA TYR A 98 -8.60 -21.53 1.98
C TYR A 98 -8.73 -21.60 3.50
N ASP A 99 -9.07 -22.78 4.01
CA ASP A 99 -8.90 -23.09 5.42
C ASP A 99 -7.43 -23.33 5.80
N GLU A 100 -7.19 -23.59 7.09
CA GLU A 100 -5.85 -23.88 7.64
C GLU A 100 -5.21 -25.15 7.07
N LYS A 101 -6.02 -26.05 6.50
CA LYS A 101 -5.56 -27.30 5.89
C LYS A 101 -5.29 -27.15 4.39
N GLY A 102 -5.54 -25.96 3.82
CA GLY A 102 -5.40 -25.69 2.39
C GLY A 102 -6.58 -26.15 1.54
N ASN A 103 -7.73 -26.47 2.14
CA ASN A 103 -8.95 -26.76 1.38
C ASN A 103 -9.57 -25.44 0.90
N VAL A 104 -10.02 -25.42 -0.35
CA VAL A 104 -10.77 -24.28 -0.90
C VAL A 104 -12.15 -24.25 -0.26
N LEU A 105 -12.45 -23.18 0.49
CA LEU A 105 -13.78 -22.91 1.04
C LEU A 105 -14.64 -22.10 0.06
N VAL A 106 -14.01 -21.14 -0.62
CA VAL A 106 -14.67 -20.25 -1.58
C VAL A 106 -13.77 -20.04 -2.78
N HIS A 107 -14.36 -20.06 -3.97
CA HIS A 107 -13.76 -19.55 -5.20
C HIS A 107 -14.80 -18.71 -5.95
N LYS A 108 -14.46 -17.46 -6.24
CA LYS A 108 -15.23 -16.57 -7.11
C LYS A 108 -14.28 -15.79 -8.02
N ASP A 109 -14.77 -15.40 -9.18
CA ASP A 109 -14.03 -14.54 -10.10
C ASP A 109 -14.61 -13.12 -10.04
N VAL A 110 -13.77 -12.10 -10.21
CA VAL A 110 -14.18 -10.73 -10.51
C VAL A 110 -13.58 -10.31 -11.84
N THR A 111 -14.42 -9.78 -12.72
CA THR A 111 -14.06 -9.39 -14.09
C THR A 111 -14.31 -7.92 -14.27
N SER A 112 -13.32 -7.18 -14.77
CA SER A 112 -13.40 -5.74 -15.03
C SER A 112 -13.14 -5.46 -16.52
N ASN A 113 -13.77 -4.42 -17.06
CA ASN A 113 -13.57 -3.87 -18.40
C ASN A 113 -13.02 -2.42 -18.34
N GLY A 114 -12.04 -2.16 -17.49
CA GLY A 114 -11.42 -0.87 -17.20
C GLY A 114 -11.98 -0.17 -15.95
N ALA A 115 -13.29 -0.24 -15.72
CA ALA A 115 -13.91 0.31 -14.50
C ALA A 115 -13.67 -0.60 -13.28
N SER A 116 -13.70 -0.03 -12.07
CA SER A 116 -13.60 -0.83 -10.84
C SER A 116 -14.86 -1.63 -10.61
N GLU A 117 -14.72 -2.95 -10.47
CA GLU A 117 -15.79 -3.91 -10.21
C GLU A 117 -15.61 -4.51 -8.81
N GLN A 118 -16.73 -4.72 -8.12
CA GLN A 118 -16.72 -5.18 -6.73
C GLN A 118 -17.23 -6.61 -6.57
N LEU A 119 -16.51 -7.40 -5.79
CA LEU A 119 -16.91 -8.71 -5.30
C LEU A 119 -17.06 -8.64 -3.77
N ILE A 120 -18.19 -9.10 -3.26
CA ILE A 120 -18.44 -9.23 -1.82
C ILE A 120 -18.62 -10.71 -1.50
N LEU A 121 -17.84 -11.21 -0.53
CA LEU A 121 -17.95 -12.56 0.01
C LEU A 121 -18.41 -12.44 1.48
N PRO A 122 -19.73 -12.55 1.75
CA PRO A 122 -20.21 -12.65 3.11
C PRO A 122 -19.94 -14.05 3.67
N GLY A 123 -19.68 -14.12 4.97
CA GLY A 123 -19.58 -15.36 5.72
C GLY A 123 -20.10 -15.15 7.14
N ASN A 124 -20.71 -16.19 7.69
CA ASN A 124 -21.00 -16.27 9.11
C ASN A 124 -20.27 -17.51 9.64
N LEU A 125 -19.42 -17.31 10.62
CA LEU A 125 -18.54 -18.38 11.13
C LEU A 125 -18.99 -18.81 12.52
N GLU A 126 -19.01 -20.11 12.76
CA GLU A 126 -19.36 -20.68 14.07
C GLU A 126 -18.17 -20.68 15.04
N ARG A 127 -16.95 -20.64 14.49
CA ARG A 127 -15.71 -20.75 15.26
C ARG A 127 -14.61 -19.86 14.69
N LYS A 128 -13.59 -19.62 15.52
CA LYS A 128 -12.36 -18.98 15.09
C LYS A 128 -11.63 -19.86 14.08
N ILE A 129 -11.15 -19.26 12.99
CA ILE A 129 -10.41 -19.94 11.91
C ILE A 129 -9.42 -18.97 11.25
N LYS A 130 -8.18 -19.40 11.01
CA LYS A 130 -7.26 -18.67 10.13
C LYS A 130 -7.58 -19.00 8.67
N LEU A 131 -7.81 -17.96 7.87
CA LEU A 131 -8.12 -18.09 6.46
C LEU A 131 -6.95 -17.56 5.63
N THR A 132 -6.67 -18.24 4.52
CA THR A 132 -5.74 -17.75 3.50
C THR A 132 -6.53 -17.23 2.31
N LEU A 133 -6.35 -15.96 1.97
CA LEU A 133 -6.89 -15.34 0.77
C LEU A 133 -5.85 -15.41 -0.35
N ARG A 134 -6.26 -15.92 -1.51
CA ARG A 134 -5.45 -15.87 -2.73
C ARG A 134 -6.12 -15.00 -3.77
N ILE A 135 -5.36 -14.03 -4.27
CA ILE A 135 -5.69 -13.27 -5.48
C ILE A 135 -4.91 -13.89 -6.64
N GLN A 136 -5.61 -14.61 -7.50
CA GLN A 136 -5.04 -15.22 -8.70
C GLN A 136 -5.16 -14.25 -9.88
N PRO A 137 -4.05 -13.84 -10.52
CA PRO A 137 -4.09 -12.98 -11.70
C PRO A 137 -4.73 -13.71 -12.89
N PRO A 138 -5.03 -12.99 -13.99
CA PRO A 138 -5.44 -13.64 -15.22
C PRO A 138 -4.38 -14.67 -15.67
N PRO A 139 -4.78 -15.72 -16.41
CA PRO A 139 -3.83 -16.66 -16.98
C PRO A 139 -2.73 -15.96 -17.77
N GLN A 140 -1.52 -16.52 -17.70
CA GLN A 140 -0.41 -16.05 -18.53
C GLN A 140 -0.77 -16.18 -20.01
N GLY A 141 -0.48 -15.11 -20.76
CA GLY A 141 -0.64 -15.06 -22.21
C GLY A 141 0.50 -14.26 -22.83
N LEU A 142 0.46 -14.11 -24.16
CA LEU A 142 1.45 -13.30 -24.90
C LEU A 142 1.42 -11.83 -24.50
N LEU A 143 0.23 -11.34 -24.12
CA LEU A 143 0.02 -9.97 -23.68
C LEU A 143 -0.10 -9.91 -22.16
N ARG A 144 0.52 -8.89 -21.58
CA ARG A 144 0.35 -8.55 -20.16
C ARG A 144 -1.10 -8.21 -19.87
N SER A 145 -1.67 -8.86 -18.86
CA SER A 145 -3.01 -8.56 -18.38
C SER A 145 -3.06 -8.57 -16.86
N GLY A 146 -4.08 -7.91 -16.30
CA GLY A 146 -4.21 -7.74 -14.86
C GLY A 146 -4.90 -6.44 -14.51
N GLY A 147 -4.57 -5.88 -13.34
CA GLY A 147 -5.16 -4.65 -12.88
C GLY A 147 -4.90 -4.37 -11.40
N ASN A 148 -5.34 -3.21 -10.95
CA ASN A 148 -5.28 -2.85 -9.54
C ASN A 148 -6.41 -3.57 -8.80
N TYR A 149 -6.13 -4.04 -7.59
CA TYR A 149 -7.16 -4.52 -6.68
C TYR A 149 -6.96 -3.97 -5.28
N ASP A 150 -8.08 -3.86 -4.57
CA ASP A 150 -8.13 -3.56 -3.15
C ASP A 150 -8.88 -4.67 -2.43
N VAL A 151 -8.32 -5.14 -1.31
CA VAL A 151 -8.98 -6.08 -0.41
C VAL A 151 -9.30 -5.38 0.91
N GLN A 152 -10.51 -5.58 1.40
CA GLN A 152 -10.89 -5.19 2.76
C GLN A 152 -11.63 -6.34 3.44
N VAL A 153 -11.25 -6.64 4.68
CA VAL A 153 -11.97 -7.60 5.53
C VAL A 153 -12.61 -6.86 6.70
N THR A 154 -13.87 -7.15 7.00
CA THR A 154 -14.63 -6.48 8.06
C THR A 154 -15.46 -7.48 8.85
N GLY A 155 -15.96 -7.06 10.02
CA GLY A 155 -16.74 -7.90 10.92
C GLY A 155 -15.88 -8.53 12.02
N ALA A 156 -16.18 -9.78 12.37
CA ALA A 156 -15.47 -10.56 13.38
C ALA A 156 -14.08 -11.00 12.89
N VAL A 157 -13.16 -10.06 12.67
CA VAL A 157 -11.80 -10.33 12.19
C VAL A 157 -10.74 -9.85 13.19
N GLN A 158 -9.69 -10.63 13.34
CA GLN A 158 -8.49 -10.33 14.10
C GLN A 158 -7.32 -10.25 13.12
N TYR A 159 -6.65 -9.10 13.15
CA TYR A 159 -5.44 -8.86 12.38
C TYR A 159 -4.22 -9.25 13.20
N ASP A 160 -3.18 -9.71 12.52
CA ASP A 160 -1.92 -10.01 13.19
C ASP A 160 -1.22 -8.71 13.56
N THR A 161 -1.22 -8.39 14.86
CA THR A 161 -0.57 -7.18 15.40
C THR A 161 0.93 -7.37 15.63
N ASN A 162 1.42 -8.61 15.57
CA ASN A 162 2.82 -8.97 15.79
C ASN A 162 3.55 -9.25 14.47
N ALA A 163 2.80 -9.47 13.38
CA ALA A 163 3.31 -9.30 12.04
C ALA A 163 4.07 -7.98 12.00
N PRO A 164 5.28 -7.92 11.41
CA PRO A 164 6.07 -6.71 11.39
C PRO A 164 5.21 -5.57 10.84
N SER A 165 4.71 -4.74 11.76
CA SER A 165 4.16 -3.43 11.50
C SER A 165 5.31 -2.45 11.32
N GLU A 166 6.49 -2.95 10.90
CA GLU A 166 7.45 -2.06 10.31
C GLU A 166 6.70 -1.38 9.18
N LYS A 167 6.40 -0.10 9.42
CA LYS A 167 6.18 0.91 8.40
C LYS A 167 7.45 1.00 7.55
N GLN A 168 7.88 -0.14 7.03
CA GLN A 168 8.93 -0.23 6.06
C GLN A 168 8.26 0.31 4.81
N ASP A 169 8.65 1.53 4.48
CA ASP A 169 8.16 2.22 3.30
C ASP A 169 8.24 1.23 2.12
N PRO A 170 7.18 1.09 1.31
CA PRO A 170 7.11 0.06 0.29
C PRO A 170 8.20 0.19 -0.78
N ILE A 171 8.99 1.27 -0.79
CA ILE A 171 10.21 1.39 -1.60
C ILE A 171 11.41 0.62 -1.02
N VAL A 172 11.41 0.22 0.24
CA VAL A 172 12.56 -0.42 0.92
C VAL A 172 12.66 -1.88 0.51
N LYS A 173 13.39 -2.13 -0.57
CA LYS A 173 13.66 -3.46 -1.12
C LYS A 173 14.84 -3.41 -2.10
N THR A 174 15.12 -4.53 -2.75
CA THR A 174 16.10 -4.59 -3.84
C THR A 174 15.39 -4.47 -5.19
N TYR A 175 15.96 -3.67 -6.08
CA TYR A 175 15.52 -3.48 -7.44
C TYR A 175 16.64 -3.77 -8.42
N GLN A 176 16.28 -4.00 -9.67
CA GLN A 176 17.15 -4.09 -10.81
C GLN A 176 17.06 -2.74 -11.51
N LEU A 177 18.21 -2.14 -11.75
CA LEU A 177 18.29 -0.92 -12.54
C LEU A 177 17.96 -1.26 -13.99
N MET A 178 16.95 -0.59 -14.52
CA MET A 178 16.55 -0.70 -15.91
C MET A 178 17.23 0.41 -16.72
N VAL A 179 17.43 0.15 -18.02
CA VAL A 179 18.00 1.10 -18.99
C VAL A 179 17.26 2.44 -18.88
N GLY A 180 17.98 3.54 -18.67
CA GLY A 180 17.39 4.88 -18.57
C GLY A 180 17.98 5.80 -17.50
N VAL A 181 18.88 5.32 -16.63
CA VAL A 181 19.56 6.17 -15.65
C VAL A 181 20.95 6.54 -16.16
N THR A 182 21.10 7.79 -16.59
CA THR A 182 22.33 8.36 -17.14
C THR A 182 23.55 8.04 -16.25
N ASP A 183 24.60 7.50 -16.86
CA ASP A 183 25.89 7.20 -16.23
C ASP A 183 25.86 6.16 -15.08
N LEU A 184 24.83 5.33 -15.01
CA LEU A 184 24.79 4.16 -14.13
C LEU A 184 25.02 2.85 -14.90
N PHE A 185 25.61 1.87 -14.21
CA PHE A 185 25.78 0.52 -14.75
C PHE A 185 24.42 -0.15 -14.96
N GLU A 186 24.01 -0.27 -16.23
CA GLU A 186 22.77 -0.93 -16.62
C GLU A 186 22.73 -2.39 -16.17
N GLY A 187 21.57 -2.84 -15.69
CA GLY A 187 21.38 -4.21 -15.23
C GLY A 187 21.91 -4.50 -13.81
N GLY A 188 22.52 -3.51 -13.14
CA GLY A 188 22.95 -3.63 -11.75
C GLY A 188 21.78 -3.68 -10.75
N ALA A 189 22.02 -4.22 -9.56
CA ALA A 189 21.05 -4.19 -8.47
C ALA A 189 21.14 -2.88 -7.65
N ALA A 190 20.01 -2.41 -7.14
CA ALA A 190 19.88 -1.26 -6.26
C ALA A 190 19.13 -1.65 -4.99
N ARG A 191 19.74 -1.51 -3.81
CA ARG A 191 19.08 -1.76 -2.52
C ARG A 191 18.65 -0.45 -1.91
N PHE A 192 17.35 -0.27 -1.70
CA PHE A 192 16.77 0.82 -0.93
C PHE A 192 16.65 0.37 0.52
N SER A 193 17.14 1.20 1.43
CA SER A 193 17.21 0.92 2.87
C SER A 193 16.28 1.85 3.63
N SER A 194 15.73 1.39 4.75
CA SER A 194 14.75 2.13 5.56
C SER A 194 15.25 3.46 6.13
N ASN A 195 16.55 3.69 6.15
CA ASN A 195 17.19 4.93 6.59
C ASN A 195 17.25 6.02 5.50
N GLY A 196 16.50 5.90 4.40
CA GLY A 196 16.51 6.88 3.31
C GLY A 196 17.74 6.80 2.41
N THR A 197 18.54 5.73 2.50
CA THR A 197 19.69 5.51 1.62
C THR A 197 19.41 4.44 0.59
N LEU A 198 20.11 4.50 -0.54
CA LEU A 198 20.18 3.40 -1.47
C LEU A 198 21.63 3.10 -1.86
N LYS A 199 21.90 1.84 -2.17
CA LYS A 199 23.22 1.35 -2.60
C LYS A 199 23.08 0.59 -3.90
N LEU A 200 23.93 0.92 -4.87
CA LEU A 200 24.04 0.22 -6.14
C LEU A 200 25.09 -0.89 -6.06
N ALA A 201 24.93 -1.91 -6.91
CA ALA A 201 25.84 -3.05 -7.01
C ALA A 201 27.26 -2.65 -7.45
N ASP A 202 27.38 -1.54 -8.19
CA ASP A 202 28.67 -0.96 -8.61
C ASP A 202 29.40 -0.18 -7.50
N GLY A 203 28.83 -0.16 -6.28
CA GLY A 203 29.39 0.51 -5.11
C GLY A 203 28.92 1.94 -4.91
N ASN A 204 28.24 2.55 -5.89
CA ASN A 204 27.70 3.91 -5.74
C ASN A 204 26.54 3.94 -4.74
N THR A 205 26.38 5.10 -4.09
CA THR A 205 25.32 5.31 -3.10
C THR A 205 24.48 6.53 -3.46
N GLY A 206 23.26 6.54 -2.94
CA GLY A 206 22.33 7.64 -3.09
C GLY A 206 21.38 7.75 -1.90
N THR A 207 20.43 8.66 -2.02
CA THR A 207 19.35 8.84 -1.03
C THR A 207 18.00 8.78 -1.70
N TRP A 208 16.97 8.52 -0.90
CA TRP A 208 15.60 8.59 -1.32
C TRP A 208 14.74 9.18 -0.19
N GLU A 209 13.67 9.86 -0.58
CA GLU A 209 12.68 10.40 0.34
C GLU A 209 11.28 10.31 -0.28
N LEU A 210 10.26 10.10 0.56
CA LEU A 210 8.86 10.11 0.13
C LEU A 210 8.41 11.57 -0.07
N PHE A 211 7.96 11.90 -1.27
CA PHE A 211 7.47 13.23 -1.61
C PHE A 211 5.95 13.32 -1.49
N ASP A 212 5.23 12.37 -2.09
CA ASP A 212 3.76 12.29 -2.02
C ASP A 212 3.35 10.89 -1.54
N PRO A 213 2.86 10.75 -0.29
CA PRO A 213 2.44 9.46 0.26
C PRO A 213 1.19 8.88 -0.42
N GLU A 214 0.27 9.72 -0.90
CA GLU A 214 -0.97 9.25 -1.55
C GLU A 214 -0.68 8.75 -2.96
N ALA A 215 0.11 9.50 -3.72
CA ALA A 215 0.50 9.12 -5.08
C ALA A 215 1.66 8.10 -5.12
N LYS A 216 2.30 7.83 -3.98
CA LYS A 216 3.52 7.00 -3.83
C LYS A 216 4.66 7.51 -4.71
N ILE A 217 4.91 8.82 -4.65
CA ILE A 217 5.99 9.48 -5.39
C ILE A 217 7.17 9.72 -4.46
N TYR A 218 8.36 9.38 -4.95
CA TYR A 218 9.63 9.45 -4.25
C TYR A 218 10.60 10.33 -5.02
N VAL A 219 11.43 11.06 -4.27
CA VAL A 219 12.60 11.74 -4.82
C VAL A 219 13.81 10.85 -4.57
N VAL A 220 14.48 10.43 -5.63
CA VAL A 220 15.65 9.55 -5.58
C VAL A 220 16.86 10.29 -6.12
N LYS A 221 17.92 10.39 -5.32
CA LYS A 221 19.15 11.14 -5.63
C LYS A 221 20.34 10.19 -5.74
N ILE A 222 20.96 10.10 -6.90
CA ILE A 222 22.09 9.19 -7.16
C ILE A 222 23.05 9.86 -8.14
N LYS A 223 24.36 9.84 -7.85
CA LYS A 223 25.42 10.46 -8.69
C LYS A 223 25.12 11.91 -9.11
N GLY A 224 24.46 12.69 -8.27
CA GLY A 224 24.11 14.09 -8.55
C GLY A 224 22.85 14.28 -9.39
N TYR A 225 22.24 13.22 -9.89
CA TYR A 225 20.94 13.26 -10.56
C TYR A 225 19.80 13.15 -9.55
N ILE A 226 18.67 13.75 -9.88
CA ILE A 226 17.43 13.71 -9.10
C ILE A 226 16.33 13.11 -9.98
N TYR A 227 15.69 12.06 -9.48
CA TYR A 227 14.58 11.37 -10.14
C TYR A 227 13.31 11.51 -9.31
N ASN A 228 12.20 11.87 -9.95
CA ASN A 228 10.88 11.86 -9.36
C ASN A 228 10.16 10.59 -9.81
N LEU A 229 10.11 9.59 -8.93
CA LEU A 229 9.70 8.24 -9.30
C LEU A 229 8.43 7.82 -8.58
N LYS A 230 7.52 7.21 -9.32
CA LYS A 230 6.29 6.62 -8.76
C LYS A 230 6.51 5.14 -8.50
N LEU A 231 6.22 4.69 -7.28
CA LEU A 231 6.20 3.27 -6.97
C LEU A 231 4.91 2.63 -7.50
N ARG A 232 5.08 1.65 -8.38
CA ARG A 232 4.01 0.75 -8.84
C ARG A 232 4.27 -0.65 -8.26
N PRO A 233 3.51 -1.08 -7.23
CA PRO A 233 3.69 -2.38 -6.62
C PRO A 233 3.71 -3.52 -7.65
N GLY A 234 4.67 -4.45 -7.53
CA GLY A 234 4.84 -5.56 -8.46
C GLY A 234 5.50 -5.20 -9.80
N ILE A 235 5.80 -3.93 -10.04
CA ILE A 235 6.53 -3.45 -11.22
C ILE A 235 7.87 -2.88 -10.80
N GLY A 236 7.83 -1.88 -9.90
CA GLY A 236 8.99 -1.12 -9.48
C GLY A 236 8.74 0.39 -9.49
N LEU A 237 9.82 1.17 -9.60
CA LEU A 237 9.79 2.63 -9.68
C LEU A 237 9.81 3.06 -11.15
N VAL A 238 8.81 3.84 -11.55
CA VAL A 238 8.67 4.39 -12.90
C VAL A 238 8.82 5.90 -12.90
N ASP A 239 9.17 6.48 -14.04
CA ASP A 239 9.17 7.92 -14.22
C ASP A 239 7.75 8.48 -14.01
N THR A 240 7.65 9.63 -13.33
CA THR A 240 6.36 10.31 -13.09
C THR A 240 5.82 10.99 -14.35
N SER A 241 6.68 11.37 -15.28
CA SER A 241 6.34 11.96 -16.58
C SER A 241 6.01 10.90 -17.65
N ASP A 242 6.58 9.70 -17.55
CA ASP A 242 6.25 8.54 -18.37
C ASP A 242 6.18 7.26 -17.53
N VAL A 243 4.96 6.90 -17.12
CA VAL A 243 4.69 5.74 -16.26
C VAL A 243 4.96 4.37 -16.92
N ASN A 244 5.29 4.36 -18.21
CA ASN A 244 5.74 3.16 -18.93
C ASN A 244 7.26 2.99 -18.87
N SER A 245 8.00 4.05 -18.57
CA SER A 245 9.44 4.02 -18.35
C SER A 245 9.76 3.50 -16.94
N ILE A 246 10.12 2.23 -16.84
CA ILE A 246 10.55 1.61 -15.58
C ILE A 246 12.02 1.96 -15.37
N ILE A 247 12.33 2.60 -14.25
CA ILE A 247 13.69 3.02 -13.89
C ILE A 247 14.35 2.00 -12.96
N PHE A 248 13.60 1.55 -11.95
CA PHE A 248 14.01 0.46 -11.07
C PHE A 248 12.94 -0.62 -11.09
N LYS A 249 13.24 -1.79 -11.63
CA LYS A 249 12.33 -2.93 -11.63
C LYS A 249 12.46 -3.69 -10.32
N GLU A 250 11.35 -4.05 -9.71
CA GLU A 250 11.38 -4.84 -8.47
C GLU A 250 12.05 -6.20 -8.71
N VAL A 251 13.10 -6.53 -7.94
CA VAL A 251 13.80 -7.83 -8.02
C VAL A 251 13.04 -8.83 -7.17
N ARG A 252 12.84 -10.01 -7.75
CA ARG A 252 12.18 -11.15 -7.12
C ARG A 252 13.18 -11.97 -6.33
#